data_AF-A0A0A9BX73-F1
#
_entry.id   AF-A0A0A9BX73-F1
#
_cell.length_a   1.000
_cell.length_b   1.000
_cell.length_c   1.000
_cell.angle_alpha   90.00
_cell.angle_beta   90.00
_cell.angle_gamma   90.00
#
_symmetry.space_group_name_H-M   'P 1'
#
loop_
_entity.id
_entity.type
_entity.pdbx_description
1 polymer ?
#
loop_
_entity_poly.entity_id
_entity_poly.type
_entity_poly.pdbx_seq_one_letter_code
_entity_poly.pdbx_strand_id
1 'polypeptide(L)'
;MTVKQAQRRVQELLLNGEQPWKVRGSRGRARLLVGHGLDHDLDALGMDYPGYLKRDTATYPPLMKTSKLSNALRFLTQTYLGYDIQTGHQHPYEDCVAAMRLYGRMRAQQHRKGGGDGDASPAGADQAFPAWRQRELERMTPEELLQLSTPDYYCWCLDD
;
A
#
# COMPACT_ATOMS: atom_id res chain seq x y z
N MET A 1 7.73 23.61 -18.17
CA MET A 1 6.68 23.53 -17.13
C MET A 1 7.32 23.91 -15.81
N THR A 2 6.73 24.80 -15.01
CA THR A 2 7.25 25.12 -13.67
C THR A 2 6.77 24.10 -12.64
N VAL A 3 7.45 23.98 -11.49
CA VAL A 3 7.03 23.08 -10.40
C VAL A 3 5.59 23.37 -9.96
N LYS A 4 5.21 24.66 -9.83
CA LYS A 4 3.83 25.06 -9.51
C LYS A 4 2.81 24.61 -10.56
N GLN A 5 3.16 24.64 -11.85
CA GLN A 5 2.30 24.14 -12.91
C GLN A 5 2.16 22.61 -12.85
N ALA A 6 3.26 21.89 -12.59
CA ALA A 6 3.27 20.44 -12.42
C ALA A 6 2.43 20.02 -11.21
N GLN A 7 2.67 20.63 -10.05
CA GLN A 7 1.91 20.42 -8.81
C GLN A 7 0.41 20.59 -9.05
N ARG A 8 -0.01 21.70 -9.66
CA ARG A 8 -1.42 21.95 -9.98
C ARG A 8 -1.99 20.86 -10.88
N ARG A 9 -1.26 20.47 -11.92
CA ARG A 9 -1.71 19.45 -12.87
C ARG A 9 -1.87 18.08 -12.20
N VAL A 10 -0.91 17.68 -11.37
CA VAL A 10 -0.97 16.43 -10.60
C VAL A 10 -2.14 16.46 -9.62
N GLN A 11 -2.32 17.57 -8.89
CA GLN A 11 -3.42 17.73 -7.95
C GLN A 11 -4.79 17.66 -8.64
N GLU A 12 -4.96 18.30 -9.79
CA GLU A 12 -6.19 18.20 -10.61
C GLU A 12 -6.49 16.74 -11.01
N LEU A 13 -5.48 16.00 -11.45
CA LEU A 13 -5.62 14.59 -11.84
C LEU A 13 -6.00 13.71 -10.64
N LEU A 14 -5.33 13.89 -9.50
CA LEU A 14 -5.56 13.09 -8.30
C LEU A 14 -6.91 13.37 -7.66
N LEU A 15 -7.28 14.65 -7.53
CA LEU A 15 -8.56 15.03 -6.92
C LEU A 15 -9.75 14.72 -7.83
N ASN A 16 -9.55 14.67 -9.16
CA ASN A 16 -10.59 14.29 -10.12
C ASN A 16 -11.91 15.09 -9.95
N GLY A 17 -11.77 16.39 -9.69
CA GLY A 17 -12.88 17.31 -9.46
C GLY A 17 -13.45 17.30 -8.03
N GLU A 18 -12.86 16.54 -7.10
CA GLU A 18 -13.15 16.67 -5.67
C GLU A 18 -12.42 17.85 -5.03
N GLN A 19 -13.00 18.38 -3.96
CA GLN A 19 -12.36 19.43 -3.17
C GLN A 19 -11.35 18.80 -2.19
N PRO A 20 -10.15 19.39 -1.99
CA PRO A 20 -9.10 18.80 -1.15
C PRO A 20 -9.56 18.41 0.26
N TRP A 21 -10.43 19.20 0.89
CA TRP A 21 -10.93 18.92 2.23
C TRP A 21 -11.93 17.74 2.29
N LYS A 22 -12.68 17.49 1.21
CA LYS A 22 -13.60 16.34 1.14
C LYS A 22 -12.80 15.03 1.09
N VAL A 23 -11.69 15.04 0.36
CA VAL A 23 -10.76 13.91 0.24
C VAL A 23 -10.05 13.59 1.56
N ARG A 24 -10.14 14.43 2.59
CA ARG A 24 -9.63 14.07 3.93
C ARG A 24 -10.57 13.13 4.68
N GLY A 25 -11.89 13.16 4.39
CA GLY A 25 -12.90 12.35 5.07
C GLY A 25 -13.45 11.19 4.25
N SER A 26 -13.42 11.27 2.93
CA SER A 26 -13.88 10.20 2.04
C SER A 26 -13.17 10.27 0.69
N ARG A 27 -12.85 9.11 0.09
CA ARG A 27 -12.23 9.02 -1.24
C ARG A 27 -13.03 9.78 -2.29
N GLY A 28 -14.36 9.71 -2.25
CA GLY A 28 -15.22 10.28 -3.29
C GLY A 28 -14.77 9.82 -4.68
N ARG A 29 -14.54 10.78 -5.60
CA ARG A 29 -13.98 10.50 -6.94
C ARG A 29 -12.45 10.61 -7.02
N ALA A 30 -11.76 10.89 -5.91
CA ALA A 30 -10.31 11.00 -5.89
C ALA A 30 -9.64 9.67 -6.29
N ARG A 31 -8.49 9.77 -6.95
CA ARG A 31 -7.77 8.63 -7.53
C ARG A 31 -6.72 8.09 -6.56
N LEU A 32 -6.40 6.81 -6.67
CA LEU A 32 -5.24 6.27 -5.97
C LEU A 32 -3.96 6.79 -6.63
N LEU A 33 -2.99 7.19 -5.81
CA LEU A 33 -1.63 7.52 -6.25
C LEU A 33 -0.75 6.30 -6.02
N VAL A 34 -0.31 5.67 -7.11
CA VAL A 34 0.56 4.49 -7.08
C VAL A 34 1.97 4.90 -7.47
N GLY A 35 2.97 4.37 -6.77
CA GLY A 35 4.38 4.63 -7.10
C GLY A 35 5.36 3.82 -6.26
N HIS A 36 6.61 4.26 -6.25
CA HIS A 36 7.70 3.65 -5.49
C HIS A 36 8.54 4.75 -4.84
N GLY A 37 8.41 4.93 -3.52
CA GLY A 37 9.05 6.02 -2.79
C GLY A 37 8.39 7.38 -3.04
N LEU A 38 7.06 7.42 -2.96
CA LEU A 38 6.23 8.57 -3.33
C LEU A 38 6.53 9.84 -2.53
N ASP A 39 7.05 9.71 -1.31
CA ASP A 39 7.31 10.86 -0.44
C ASP A 39 8.34 11.82 -1.07
N HIS A 40 9.37 11.31 -1.74
CA HIS A 40 10.35 12.14 -2.44
C HIS A 40 9.74 12.95 -3.59
N ASP A 41 8.87 12.34 -4.38
CA ASP A 41 8.20 13.00 -5.51
C ASP A 41 7.20 14.06 -5.03
N LEU A 42 6.45 13.75 -3.98
CA LEU A 42 5.49 14.66 -3.37
C LEU A 42 6.18 15.87 -2.73
N ASP A 43 7.31 15.65 -2.05
CA ASP A 43 8.16 16.70 -1.49
C ASP A 43 8.72 17.62 -2.59
N ALA A 44 9.21 17.05 -3.69
CA ALA A 44 9.70 17.82 -4.84
C ALA A 44 8.60 18.67 -5.51
N LEU A 45 7.35 18.20 -5.46
CA LEU A 45 6.17 18.94 -5.91
C LEU A 45 5.62 19.93 -4.86
N GLY A 46 6.11 19.88 -3.61
CA GLY A 46 5.61 20.69 -2.51
C GLY A 46 4.13 20.43 -2.19
N MET A 47 3.69 19.17 -2.30
CA MET A 47 2.32 18.76 -2.01
C MET A 47 2.27 17.51 -1.15
N ASP A 48 1.10 17.28 -0.54
CA ASP A 48 0.82 16.07 0.23
C ASP A 48 -0.45 15.39 -0.34
N TYR A 49 -0.56 14.08 -0.11
CA TYR A 49 -1.72 13.29 -0.52
C TYR A 49 -2.12 12.30 0.58
N PRO A 50 -3.43 12.15 0.88
CA PRO A 50 -3.86 11.33 2.00
C PRO A 50 -3.31 9.91 1.95
N GLY A 51 -2.71 9.45 3.06
CA GLY A 51 -2.01 8.15 3.12
C GLY A 51 -2.89 6.97 2.69
N TYR A 52 -4.19 7.01 3.02
CA TYR A 52 -5.13 5.96 2.63
C TYR A 52 -5.41 5.89 1.11
N LEU A 53 -5.01 6.91 0.34
CA LEU A 53 -5.07 6.95 -1.13
C LEU A 53 -3.70 6.75 -1.78
N LYS A 54 -2.62 6.66 -1.00
CA LYS A 54 -1.28 6.31 -1.48
C LYS A 54 -1.16 4.78 -1.56
N ARG A 55 -0.53 4.30 -2.63
CA ARG A 55 -0.17 2.90 -2.86
C ARG A 55 1.31 2.86 -3.22
N ASP A 56 2.14 3.03 -2.19
CA ASP A 56 3.58 3.07 -2.34
C ASP A 56 4.17 1.66 -2.23
N THR A 57 4.76 1.17 -3.32
CA THR A 57 5.39 -0.15 -3.38
C THR A 57 6.67 -0.25 -2.56
N ALA A 58 7.29 0.87 -2.17
CA ALA A 58 8.48 0.89 -1.32
C ALA A 58 8.15 0.65 0.17
N THR A 59 6.95 1.03 0.60
CA THR A 59 6.50 0.95 2.01
C THR A 59 5.34 -0.03 2.21
N TYR A 60 4.90 -0.73 1.16
CA TYR A 60 3.88 -1.76 1.27
C TYR A 60 4.46 -3.01 1.95
N PRO A 61 3.97 -3.42 3.14
CA PRO A 61 4.64 -4.44 3.96
C PRO A 61 4.92 -5.77 3.23
N PRO A 62 4.02 -6.32 2.39
CA PRO A 62 4.31 -7.52 1.59
C PRO A 62 5.49 -7.40 0.62
N LEU A 63 5.87 -6.18 0.22
CA LEU A 63 6.97 -5.90 -0.69
C LEU A 63 8.23 -5.42 0.03
N MET A 64 8.19 -5.24 1.36
CA MET A 64 9.34 -4.78 2.14
C MET A 64 10.28 -5.93 2.50
N LYS A 65 11.50 -5.57 2.92
CA LYS A 65 12.42 -6.53 3.54
C LYS A 65 11.92 -6.90 4.93
N THR A 66 12.37 -8.05 5.44
CA THR A 66 12.14 -8.46 6.83
C THR A 66 12.67 -7.45 7.84
N SER A 67 13.67 -6.64 7.47
CA SER A 67 14.19 -5.53 8.27
C SER A 67 13.31 -4.29 8.30
N LYS A 68 12.11 -4.32 7.68
CA LYS A 68 11.23 -3.15 7.47
C LYS A 68 11.87 -2.02 6.65
N LEU A 69 12.89 -2.33 5.86
CA LEU A 69 13.44 -1.40 4.87
C LEU A 69 12.82 -1.66 3.50
N SER A 70 12.78 -0.63 2.66
CA SER A 70 12.33 -0.76 1.28
C SER A 70 13.26 -1.66 0.47
N ASN A 71 12.65 -2.42 -0.44
CA ASN A 71 13.37 -3.07 -1.53
C ASN A 71 13.54 -2.08 -2.68
N ALA A 72 14.61 -2.22 -3.45
CA ALA A 72 14.76 -1.47 -4.69
C ALA A 72 13.69 -1.92 -5.70
N LEU A 73 13.14 -0.99 -6.49
CA LEU A 73 12.17 -1.30 -7.54
C LEU A 73 12.68 -2.38 -8.51
N ARG A 74 13.98 -2.34 -8.86
CA ARG A 74 14.62 -3.36 -9.70
C ARG A 74 14.56 -4.77 -9.10
N PHE A 75 14.74 -4.88 -7.78
CA PHE A 75 14.62 -6.17 -7.10
C PHE A 75 13.16 -6.66 -7.14
N LEU A 76 12.20 -5.76 -6.90
CA LEU A 76 10.79 -6.11 -6.88
C LEU A 76 10.27 -6.53 -8.26
N THR A 77 10.64 -5.80 -9.31
CA THR A 77 10.29 -6.14 -10.69
C THR A 77 10.83 -7.49 -11.11
N GLN A 78 12.12 -7.75 -10.85
CA GLN A 78 12.70 -9.05 -11.15
C GLN A 78 12.02 -10.19 -10.37
N THR A 79 11.80 -10.00 -9.06
CA THR A 79 11.26 -11.04 -8.18
C THR A 79 9.77 -11.33 -8.44
N TYR A 80 8.97 -10.29 -8.63
CA TYR A 80 7.51 -10.43 -8.70
C TYR A 80 6.96 -10.41 -10.12
N LEU A 81 7.65 -9.77 -11.07
CA LEU A 81 7.20 -9.64 -12.45
C LEU A 81 8.07 -10.41 -13.45
N GLY A 82 9.27 -10.84 -13.06
CA GLY A 82 10.14 -11.69 -13.87
C GLY A 82 10.87 -10.98 -15.01
N TYR A 83 11.05 -9.66 -14.91
CA TYR A 83 11.81 -8.89 -15.90
C TYR A 83 12.65 -7.79 -15.23
N ASP A 84 13.77 -7.46 -15.87
CA ASP A 84 14.67 -6.39 -15.44
C ASP A 84 14.19 -5.04 -15.98
N ILE A 85 14.34 -4.00 -15.15
CA ILE A 85 14.22 -2.59 -15.53
C ILE A 85 15.58 -1.91 -15.43
N GLN A 86 15.70 -0.71 -16.01
CA GLN A 86 16.91 0.11 -15.87
C GLN A 86 18.18 -0.60 -16.40
N THR A 87 18.05 -1.45 -17.42
CA THR A 87 19.15 -2.21 -18.04
C THR A 87 20.05 -1.35 -18.93
N GLY A 88 20.14 -0.05 -18.65
CA GLY A 88 20.78 0.98 -19.45
C GLY A 88 20.54 2.36 -18.82
N HIS A 89 19.95 3.29 -19.58
CA HIS A 89 19.55 4.58 -19.03
C HIS A 89 18.27 4.45 -18.21
N GLN A 90 18.27 4.97 -16.98
CA GLN A 90 17.09 5.04 -16.13
C GLN A 90 16.07 5.99 -16.75
N HIS A 91 14.86 5.49 -17.01
CA HIS A 91 13.78 6.27 -17.59
C HIS A 91 12.57 6.31 -16.64
N PRO A 92 12.14 7.49 -16.15
CA PRO A 92 11.07 7.60 -15.15
C PRO A 92 9.76 6.90 -15.53
N TYR A 93 9.41 6.89 -16.83
CA TYR A 93 8.22 6.17 -17.32
C TYR A 93 8.31 4.66 -17.08
N GLU A 94 9.48 4.04 -17.24
CA GLU A 94 9.67 2.61 -17.01
C GLU A 94 9.41 2.28 -15.53
N ASP A 95 9.93 3.12 -14.62
CA ASP A 95 9.73 2.98 -13.18
C ASP A 95 8.24 3.13 -12.80
N CYS A 96 7.54 4.11 -13.37
CA CYS A 96 6.10 4.27 -13.16
C CYS A 96 5.31 3.04 -13.63
N VAL A 97 5.63 2.50 -14.81
CA VAL A 97 4.97 1.29 -15.34
C VAL A 97 5.26 0.07 -14.48
N ALA A 98 6.50 -0.08 -14.00
CA ALA A 98 6.88 -1.14 -13.07
C ALA A 98 6.11 -1.07 -11.75
N ALA A 99 6.02 0.11 -11.13
CA ALA A 99 5.24 0.32 -9.90
C ALA A 99 3.74 0.01 -10.11
N MET A 100 3.16 0.44 -11.24
CA MET A 100 1.78 0.13 -11.61
C MET A 100 1.54 -1.38 -11.79
N ARG A 101 2.48 -2.10 -12.42
CA ARG A 101 2.39 -3.56 -12.60
C ARG A 101 2.51 -4.30 -11.26
N LEU A 102 3.41 -3.85 -10.38
CA LEU A 102 3.51 -4.38 -9.01
C LEU A 102 2.20 -4.19 -8.25
N TYR A 103 1.65 -2.98 -8.27
CA TYR A 103 0.34 -2.70 -7.69
C TYR A 103 -0.75 -3.61 -8.24
N GLY A 104 -0.84 -3.74 -9.58
CA GLY A 104 -1.81 -4.64 -10.23
C GLY A 104 -1.66 -6.09 -9.79
N ARG A 105 -0.42 -6.59 -9.67
CA ARG A 105 -0.14 -7.95 -9.17
C ARG A 105 -0.61 -8.12 -7.72
N MET A 106 -0.33 -7.15 -6.85
CA MET A 106 -0.75 -7.20 -5.44
C MET A 106 -2.28 -7.12 -5.30
N ARG A 107 -2.91 -6.24 -6.08
CA ARG A 107 -4.37 -6.10 -6.14
C ARG A 107 -5.07 -7.36 -6.63
N ALA A 108 -4.47 -8.08 -7.58
CA ALA A 108 -5.03 -9.31 -8.13
C ALA A 108 -4.93 -10.53 -7.19
N GLN A 109 -4.28 -10.39 -6.01
CA GLN A 109 -4.19 -11.50 -5.06
C GLN A 109 -5.55 -11.83 -4.44
N GLN A 110 -5.78 -13.11 -4.17
CA GLN A 110 -6.97 -13.54 -3.44
C GLN A 110 -6.84 -13.10 -1.98
N HIS A 111 -7.80 -12.32 -1.50
CA HIS A 111 -7.86 -12.00 -0.09
C HIS A 111 -8.34 -13.24 0.67
N ARG A 112 -7.45 -13.86 1.44
CA ARG A 112 -7.84 -14.94 2.35
C ARG A 112 -8.64 -14.31 3.49
N LYS A 113 -9.97 -14.36 3.37
CA LYS A 113 -10.85 -14.07 4.52
C LYS A 113 -10.47 -15.05 5.62
N GLY A 114 -10.10 -14.56 6.79
CA GLY A 114 -9.91 -15.41 7.97
C GLY A 114 -11.17 -16.25 8.13
N GLY A 115 -11.01 -17.58 8.12
CA GLY A 115 -12.11 -18.53 8.20
C GLY A 115 -12.69 -18.58 9.61
N GLY A 116 -13.37 -17.52 10.02
CA GLY A 116 -14.12 -17.45 11.26
C GLY A 116 -15.56 -17.05 10.97
N ASP A 117 -16.45 -18.03 10.94
CA ASP A 117 -17.91 -17.84 11.09
C ASP A 117 -18.24 -17.43 12.54
N GLY A 118 -17.58 -16.38 13.03
CA GLY A 118 -17.73 -15.85 14.37
C GLY A 118 -17.81 -14.33 14.32
N ASP A 119 -18.86 -13.79 14.92
CA ASP A 119 -19.26 -12.39 15.08
C ASP A 119 -18.23 -11.51 15.83
N ALA A 120 -16.94 -11.80 15.73
CA ALA A 120 -15.87 -11.00 16.31
C ALA A 120 -15.34 -10.06 15.23
N SER A 121 -15.76 -8.80 15.30
CA SER A 121 -15.16 -7.70 14.54
C SER A 121 -13.63 -7.79 14.60
N PRO A 122 -12.90 -7.60 13.49
CA PRO A 122 -11.46 -7.55 13.53
C PRO A 122 -11.08 -6.40 14.45
N ALA A 123 -10.52 -6.74 15.60
CA ALA A 123 -9.90 -5.78 16.49
C ALA A 123 -8.83 -5.07 15.66
N GLY A 124 -9.12 -3.83 15.26
CA GLY A 124 -8.12 -3.01 14.59
C GLY A 124 -6.85 -2.96 15.44
N ALA A 125 -5.71 -2.71 14.80
CA ALA A 125 -4.39 -2.65 15.45
C ALA A 125 -4.29 -1.72 16.68
N ASP A 126 -5.35 -0.94 16.96
CA ASP A 126 -5.53 -0.01 18.07
C ASP A 126 -6.23 -0.60 19.32
N GLN A 127 -6.75 -1.84 19.24
CA GLN A 127 -7.29 -2.51 20.43
C GLN A 127 -6.17 -3.21 21.17
N ALA A 128 -5.81 -2.66 22.34
CA ALA A 128 -4.92 -3.28 23.31
C ALA A 128 -5.27 -4.76 23.47
N PHE A 129 -4.26 -5.62 23.26
CA PHE A 129 -4.36 -7.07 23.34
C PHE A 129 -5.16 -7.46 24.59
N PRO A 130 -6.38 -8.01 24.45
CA PRO A 130 -7.22 -8.25 25.61
C PRO A 130 -6.54 -9.26 26.51
N ALA A 131 -6.07 -8.84 27.69
CA ALA A 131 -5.35 -9.68 28.63
C ALA A 131 -6.13 -10.96 29.01
N TRP A 132 -7.47 -10.93 28.90
CA TRP A 132 -8.33 -12.09 29.14
C TRP A 132 -8.17 -13.21 28.09
N ARG A 133 -7.68 -12.93 26.88
CA ARG A 133 -7.36 -13.95 25.85
C ARG A 133 -5.92 -14.46 25.91
N GLN A 134 -5.05 -13.89 26.74
CA GLN A 134 -3.63 -14.26 26.74
C GLN A 134 -3.41 -15.74 27.06
N ARG A 135 -4.08 -16.26 28.08
CA ARG A 135 -4.00 -17.69 28.46
C ARG A 135 -4.54 -18.66 27.40
N GLU A 136 -5.46 -18.21 26.56
CA GLU A 136 -6.02 -19.01 25.47
C GLU A 136 -5.01 -19.12 24.32
N LEU A 137 -4.40 -17.99 23.94
CA LEU A 137 -3.40 -17.91 22.88
C LEU A 137 -2.10 -18.63 23.24
N GLU A 138 -1.66 -18.56 24.50
CA GLU A 138 -0.48 -19.28 24.99
C GLU A 138 -0.64 -20.82 24.95
N ARG A 139 -1.87 -21.32 24.86
CA ARG A 139 -2.18 -22.76 24.77
C ARG A 139 -2.38 -23.24 23.34
N MET A 140 -2.53 -22.32 22.39
CA MET A 140 -2.70 -22.64 20.98
C MET A 140 -1.38 -23.08 20.36
N THR A 141 -1.49 -23.96 19.38
CA THR A 141 -0.39 -24.34 18.50
C THR A 141 0.00 -23.18 17.58
N PRO A 142 1.24 -23.14 17.07
CA PRO A 142 1.67 -22.15 16.07
C PRO A 142 0.73 -22.09 14.85
N GLU A 143 0.22 -23.24 14.42
CA GLU A 143 -0.71 -23.36 13.29
C GLU A 143 -2.06 -22.70 13.58
N GLU A 144 -2.61 -22.88 14.78
CA GLU A 144 -3.86 -22.24 15.21
C GLU A 144 -3.70 -20.71 15.32
N LEU A 145 -2.57 -20.25 15.89
CA LEU A 145 -2.25 -18.82 15.94
C LEU A 145 -2.13 -18.21 14.55
N LEU A 146 -1.53 -18.93 13.60
CA LEU A 146 -1.41 -18.47 12.21
C LEU A 146 -2.77 -18.38 11.52
N GLN A 147 -3.71 -19.28 11.82
CA GLN A 147 -5.06 -19.25 11.26
C GLN A 147 -5.91 -18.07 11.76
N LEU A 148 -5.70 -17.66 13.01
CA LEU A 148 -6.38 -16.52 13.64
C LEU A 148 -5.73 -15.17 13.31
N SER A 149 -4.49 -15.19 12.81
CA SER A 149 -3.72 -13.98 12.52
C SER A 149 -4.37 -13.16 11.41
N THR A 150 -4.59 -11.87 11.69
CA THR A 150 -4.94 -10.87 10.69
C THR A 150 -3.71 -10.05 10.33
N PRO A 151 -3.54 -9.65 9.06
CA PRO A 151 -2.47 -8.73 8.69
C PRO A 151 -2.62 -7.39 9.43
N ASP A 152 -1.51 -6.82 9.85
CA ASP A 152 -1.40 -5.48 10.46
C ASP A 152 -1.35 -4.36 9.42
N TYR A 153 -1.62 -4.68 8.15
CA TYR A 153 -1.59 -3.77 7.02
C TYR A 153 -2.85 -3.90 6.15
N TYR A 154 -3.17 -2.83 5.43
CA TYR A 154 -4.28 -2.83 4.47
C TYR A 154 -3.90 -3.56 3.17
N CYS A 155 -4.60 -4.65 2.83
CA CYS A 155 -4.36 -5.39 1.60
C CYS A 155 -4.88 -4.60 0.38
N TRP A 156 -4.04 -4.37 -0.62
CA TRP A 156 -4.46 -3.72 -1.88
C TRP A 156 -5.41 -4.56 -2.71
N CYS A 157 -5.52 -5.85 -2.40
CA CYS A 157 -6.57 -6.72 -2.95
C CYS A 157 -7.99 -6.30 -2.55
N LEU A 158 -8.13 -5.41 -1.56
CA LEU A 158 -9.39 -4.81 -1.13
C LEU A 158 -9.69 -3.47 -1.84
N ASP A 159 -8.85 -3.04 -2.79
CA ASP A 159 -9.11 -1.83 -3.57
C ASP A 159 -10.21 -2.06 -4.62
N ASP A 160 -11.28 -1.28 -4.52
CA ASP A 160 -12.40 -1.20 -5.50
C ASP A 160 -11.99 -0.60 -6.87
#